data_AF-A0A258IL34-F1
#
_entry.id   AF-A0A258IL34-F1
#
_cell.length_a   1.000
_cell.length_b   1.000
_cell.length_c   1.000
_cell.angle_alpha   90.00
_cell.angle_beta   90.00
_cell.angle_gamma   90.00
#
_symmetry.space_group_name_H-M   'P 1'
#
loop_
_entity.id
_entity.type
_entity.pdbx_description
1 polymer ?
#
loop_
_entity_poly.entity_id
_entity_poly.type
_entity_poly.pdbx_seq_one_letter_code
_entity_poly.pdbx_strand_id
1 'polypeptide(L)'
;MARTKQGSEFEIEVGGEPYVWRLHRQPGWSSDSATRHGMAIAVRHRDWQREAVVEFPAGPEPRYGAPLLKASQIDLKLVSNAIASAIEAGWEPMSRGKTVAIIVDAKGS
;
A
#
# COMPACT_ATOMS: atom_id res chain seq x y z
N MET A 1 -15.37 18.71 9.65
CA MET A 1 -14.77 17.36 9.81
C MET A 1 -13.59 17.27 8.86
N ALA A 2 -12.41 16.99 9.40
CA ALA A 2 -11.15 17.13 8.68
C ALA A 2 -11.09 16.14 7.51
N ARG A 3 -11.06 16.67 6.28
CA ARG A 3 -10.71 15.90 5.08
C ARG A 3 -9.21 15.63 5.20
N THR A 4 -8.84 14.57 5.91
CA THR A 4 -7.47 14.05 5.99
C THR A 4 -6.95 14.05 4.57
N LYS A 5 -5.90 14.85 4.29
CA LYS A 5 -5.31 14.99 2.95
C LYS A 5 -5.12 13.60 2.38
N GLN A 6 -6.02 13.17 1.50
CA GLN A 6 -5.87 11.93 0.76
C GLN A 6 -4.53 12.08 0.04
N GLY A 7 -3.55 11.24 0.40
CA GLY A 7 -2.29 11.19 -0.31
C GLY A 7 -2.56 11.02 -1.80
N SER A 8 -1.67 11.53 -2.65
CA SER A 8 -1.82 11.42 -4.11
C SER A 8 -2.20 9.99 -4.50
N GLU A 9 -3.37 9.84 -5.11
CA GLU A 9 -3.83 8.60 -5.73
C GLU A 9 -3.14 8.46 -7.08
N PHE A 10 -2.69 7.25 -7.39
CA PHE A 10 -2.04 6.89 -8.64
C PHE A 10 -2.80 5.74 -9.27
N GLU A 11 -2.90 5.75 -10.60
CA GLU A 11 -3.54 4.69 -11.35
C GLU A 11 -2.49 3.67 -11.81
N ILE A 12 -2.86 2.40 -11.82
CA ILE A 12 -2.03 1.30 -12.29
C ILE A 12 -2.91 0.21 -12.89
N GLU A 13 -2.46 -0.43 -13.96
CA GLU A 13 -3.12 -1.60 -14.55
C GLU A 13 -2.40 -2.86 -14.08
N VAL A 14 -3.15 -3.83 -13.55
CA VAL A 14 -2.60 -5.11 -13.08
C VAL A 14 -3.46 -6.24 -13.63
N GLY A 15 -2.85 -7.13 -14.40
CA GLY A 15 -3.56 -8.26 -15.03
C GLY A 15 -4.67 -7.82 -16.01
N GLY A 16 -4.56 -6.62 -16.58
CA GLY A 16 -5.56 -6.04 -17.49
C GLY A 16 -6.71 -5.29 -16.80
N GLU A 17 -6.72 -5.22 -15.47
CA GLU A 17 -7.74 -4.50 -14.69
C GLU A 17 -7.19 -3.19 -14.13
N PRO A 18 -7.97 -2.09 -14.13
CA PRO A 18 -7.54 -0.79 -13.62
C PRO A 18 -7.71 -0.66 -12.10
N TYR A 19 -6.60 -0.35 -11.42
CA TYR A 19 -6.54 -0.10 -10.00
C TYR A 19 -6.10 1.34 -9.68
N VAL A 20 -6.53 1.81 -8.53
CA VAL A 20 -6.09 3.07 -7.93
C VAL A 20 -5.42 2.74 -6.60
N TRP A 21 -4.22 3.26 -6.42
CA TRP A 21 -3.45 3.06 -5.20
C TRP A 21 -2.95 4.38 -4.62
N ARG A 22 -2.68 4.38 -3.32
CA ARG A 22 -2.14 5.53 -2.60
C ARG A 22 -1.25 5.08 -1.46
N LEU A 23 -0.30 5.91 -1.08
CA LEU A 23 0.47 5.70 0.13
C LEU A 23 -0.44 5.93 1.35
N HIS A 24 -0.72 4.86 2.10
CA HIS A 24 -1.57 4.88 3.28
C HIS A 24 -0.76 5.20 4.55
N ARG A 25 0.43 4.61 4.68
CA ARG A 25 1.34 4.80 5.82
C ARG A 25 2.78 4.90 5.33
N GLN A 26 3.50 5.91 5.80
CA GLN A 26 4.95 6.02 5.57
C GLN A 26 5.72 5.05 6.47
N PRO A 27 6.92 4.58 6.06
CA PRO A 27 7.77 3.80 6.97
C PRO A 27 8.24 4.71 8.10
N GLY A 28 8.19 4.21 9.33
CA GLY A 28 8.44 5.04 10.51
C GLY A 28 8.64 4.25 11.78
N TRP A 29 8.97 4.97 12.85
CA TRP A 29 8.98 4.43 14.20
C TRP A 29 7.57 4.51 14.77
N SER A 30 7.07 3.39 15.30
CA SER A 30 5.85 3.43 16.08
C SER A 30 6.08 4.28 17.32
N SER A 31 5.17 5.21 17.61
CA SER A 31 5.28 6.03 18.83
C SER A 31 5.05 5.21 20.10
N ASP A 32 4.37 4.07 19.99
CA ASP A 32 3.92 3.23 21.10
C ASP A 32 4.85 2.04 21.39
N SER A 33 5.51 1.52 20.36
CA SER A 33 6.48 0.44 20.48
C SER A 33 7.80 0.87 19.85
N ALA A 34 8.94 0.51 20.45
CA ALA A 34 10.26 0.67 19.82
C ALA A 34 10.44 -0.22 18.57
N THR A 35 9.34 -0.60 17.93
CA THR A 35 9.27 -1.43 16.74
C THR A 35 9.06 -0.51 15.54
N ARG A 36 9.89 -0.68 14.53
CA ARG A 36 9.75 0.04 13.27
C ARG A 36 8.63 -0.59 12.45
N HIS A 37 7.74 0.24 11.90
CA HIS A 37 6.74 -0.21 10.94
C HIS A 37 7.19 0.11 9.51
N GLY A 38 6.87 -0.80 8.59
CA GLY A 38 7.06 -0.57 7.17
C GLY A 38 6.03 0.40 6.60
N MET A 39 6.17 0.67 5.31
CA MET A 39 5.18 1.41 4.55
C MET A 39 3.91 0.58 4.34
N ALA A 40 2.79 1.23 4.14
CA ALA A 40 1.56 0.58 3.70
C ALA A 40 0.94 1.35 2.54
N ILE A 41 0.47 0.65 1.53
CA ILE A 41 -0.30 1.22 0.43
C ILE A 41 -1.76 0.79 0.56
N ALA A 42 -2.68 1.68 0.23
CA ALA A 42 -4.08 1.32 0.04
C ALA A 42 -4.34 1.22 -1.46
N VAL A 43 -4.94 0.11 -1.88
CA VAL A 43 -5.31 -0.16 -3.27
C VAL A 43 -6.81 -0.43 -3.32
N ARG A 44 -7.47 0.04 -4.38
CA ARG A 44 -8.83 -0.33 -4.75
C ARG A 44 -8.93 -0.48 -6.26
N HIS A 45 -9.95 -1.18 -6.73
CA HIS A 45 -10.29 -1.11 -8.15
C HIS A 45 -10.79 0.29 -8.52
N ARG A 46 -10.65 0.69 -9.78
CA ARG A 46 -11.17 1.98 -10.24
C ARG A 46 -12.69 2.06 -10.12
N ASP A 47 -13.39 1.00 -10.54
CA ASP A 47 -14.86 0.90 -10.55
C ASP A 47 -15.48 0.36 -9.24
N TRP A 48 -14.66 -0.13 -8.30
CA TRP A 48 -15.15 -0.69 -7.04
C TRP A 48 -14.61 0.05 -5.81
N GLN A 49 -15.33 -0.08 -4.70
CA GLN A 49 -15.00 0.63 -3.45
C GLN A 49 -14.27 -0.23 -2.43
N ARG A 50 -14.04 -1.52 -2.70
CA ARG A 50 -13.32 -2.38 -1.76
C ARG A 50 -11.84 -2.04 -1.77
N GLU A 51 -11.33 -1.54 -0.66
CA GLU A 51 -9.90 -1.27 -0.46
C GLU A 51 -9.18 -2.51 0.11
N ALA A 52 -7.94 -2.74 -0.34
CA ALA A 52 -6.94 -3.55 0.33
C ALA A 52 -5.81 -2.63 0.83
N VAL A 53 -5.43 -2.78 2.09
CA VAL A 53 -4.24 -2.15 2.66
C VAL A 53 -3.13 -3.18 2.64
N VAL A 54 -2.14 -2.97 1.79
CA VAL A 54 -0.98 -3.84 1.69
C VAL A 54 0.16 -3.26 2.51
N GLU A 55 0.55 -3.97 3.56
CA GLU A 55 1.61 -3.61 4.49
C GLU A 55 2.91 -4.31 4.11
N PHE A 56 3.97 -3.53 3.91
CA PHE A 56 5.31 -4.02 3.65
C PHE A 56 6.08 -4.15 4.96
N PRO A 57 7.08 -5.05 5.04
CA PRO A 57 7.90 -5.18 6.23
C PRO A 57 8.70 -3.89 6.44
N ALA A 58 9.07 -3.63 7.69
CA ALA A 58 10.08 -2.61 7.96
C ALA A 58 11.39 -3.05 7.30
N GLY A 59 11.72 -2.45 6.16
CA GLY A 59 12.97 -2.72 5.45
C GLY A 59 14.20 -2.37 6.30
N PRO A 60 15.42 -2.46 5.75
CA PRO A 60 16.62 -2.04 6.45
C PRO A 60 16.53 -0.57 6.89
N GLU A 61 17.17 -0.23 8.02
CA GLU A 61 17.15 1.10 8.63
C GLU A 61 17.39 2.19 7.57
N PRO A 62 16.54 3.24 7.49
CA PRO A 62 16.80 4.31 6.55
C PRO A 62 18.08 5.01 7.03
N ARG A 63 19.02 5.28 6.13
CA ARG A 63 20.19 6.10 6.47
C ARG A 63 19.71 7.40 7.10
N TYR A 64 20.35 7.81 8.19
CA TYR A 64 20.01 9.03 8.93
C TYR A 64 19.88 10.23 7.97
N GLY A 65 18.73 10.92 7.99
CA GLY A 65 18.42 12.01 7.06
C GLY A 65 17.83 11.61 5.71
N ALA A 66 17.41 10.35 5.51
CA ALA A 66 16.73 9.94 4.29
C ALA A 66 15.43 10.76 4.08
N PRO A 67 15.17 11.23 2.85
CA PRO A 67 13.96 11.99 2.54
C PRO A 67 12.71 11.14 2.80
N LEU A 68 11.63 11.80 3.23
CA LEU A 68 10.31 11.18 3.40
C LEU A 68 9.91 10.44 2.12
N LEU A 69 9.56 9.16 2.24
CA LEU A 69 9.10 8.36 1.12
C LEU A 69 7.86 9.01 0.52
N LYS A 70 7.96 9.45 -0.74
CA LYS A 70 6.82 9.94 -1.51
C LYS A 70 6.22 8.78 -2.30
N ALA A 71 4.90 8.77 -2.44
CA ALA A 71 4.22 7.79 -3.27
C ALA A 71 4.79 7.74 -4.70
N SER A 72 5.11 8.89 -5.29
CA SER A 72 5.76 8.98 -6.62
C SER A 72 7.14 8.34 -6.73
N GLN A 73 7.79 7.99 -5.61
CA GLN A 73 9.09 7.31 -5.58
C GLN A 73 8.97 5.78 -5.44
N ILE A 74 7.75 5.26 -5.26
CA ILE A 74 7.50 3.83 -5.14
C ILE A 74 7.47 3.23 -6.55
N ASP A 75 8.20 2.14 -6.73
CA ASP A 75 8.24 1.43 -8.00
C ASP A 75 6.87 0.85 -8.34
N LEU A 76 6.35 1.14 -9.54
CA LEU A 76 5.06 0.62 -9.98
C LEU A 76 5.05 -0.91 -10.07
N LYS A 77 6.20 -1.55 -10.31
CA LYS A 77 6.32 -3.01 -10.30
C LYS A 77 6.12 -3.58 -8.89
N LEU A 78 6.61 -2.88 -7.86
CA LEU A 78 6.38 -3.26 -6.47
C LEU A 78 4.89 -3.16 -6.11
N VAL A 79 4.22 -2.09 -6.58
CA VAL A 79 2.78 -1.92 -6.41
C VAL A 79 2.00 -3.01 -7.15
N SER A 80 2.36 -3.28 -8.41
CA SER A 80 1.72 -4.32 -9.22
C SER A 80 1.84 -5.70 -8.57
N ASN A 81 3.02 -6.06 -8.07
CA ASN A 81 3.23 -7.29 -7.31
C ASN A 81 2.36 -7.32 -6.04
N ALA A 82 2.38 -6.24 -5.25
CA ALA A 82 1.58 -6.16 -4.02
C ALA A 82 0.08 -6.33 -4.27
N ILE A 83 -0.42 -5.82 -5.40
CA ILE A 83 -1.82 -6.01 -5.85
C ILE A 83 -2.07 -7.46 -6.24
N ALA A 84 -1.16 -8.06 -7.02
CA ALA A 84 -1.25 -9.47 -7.39
C ALA A 84 -1.25 -10.38 -6.15
N SER A 85 -0.31 -10.19 -5.22
CA SER A 85 -0.25 -10.93 -3.96
C SER A 85 -1.49 -10.70 -3.09
N ALA A 86 -2.07 -9.49 -3.09
CA ALA A 86 -3.32 -9.24 -2.40
C ALA A 86 -4.46 -10.11 -2.97
N ILE A 87 -4.57 -10.18 -4.30
CA ILE A 87 -5.56 -11.00 -4.99
C ILE A 87 -5.31 -12.49 -4.70
N GLU A 88 -4.06 -12.95 -4.77
CA GLU A 88 -3.67 -14.34 -4.43
C GLU A 88 -3.96 -14.68 -2.95
N ALA A 89 -3.86 -13.70 -2.05
CA ALA A 89 -4.23 -13.83 -0.64
C ALA A 89 -5.75 -13.83 -0.39
N GLY A 90 -6.58 -13.75 -1.45
CA GLY A 90 -8.04 -13.80 -1.36
C GLY A 90 -8.71 -12.44 -1.26
N TRP A 91 -8.02 -11.34 -1.61
CA TRP A 91 -8.69 -10.06 -1.81
C TRP A 91 -9.47 -10.06 -3.12
N GLU A 92 -10.78 -9.92 -3.01
CA GLU A 92 -11.69 -9.83 -4.16
C GLU A 92 -12.09 -8.37 -4.40
N PRO A 93 -11.42 -7.63 -5.32
CA PRO A 93 -11.70 -6.21 -5.55
C PRO A 93 -13.14 -5.92 -5.99
N MET A 94 -13.78 -6.86 -6.69
CA MET A 94 -15.18 -6.76 -7.14
C MET A 94 -16.21 -7.11 -6.06
N SER A 95 -15.76 -7.67 -4.93
CA SER A 95 -16.66 -8.07 -3.85
C SER A 95 -17.02 -6.87 -2.97
N ARG A 96 -18.26 -6.81 -2.47
CA ARG A 96 -18.67 -5.78 -1.50
C ARG A 96 -18.28 -6.25 -0.10
N GLY A 97 -17.33 -5.56 0.54
CA GLY A 97 -16.83 -5.95 1.85
C GLY A 97 -16.02 -4.87 2.55
N LYS A 98 -15.57 -5.18 3.77
CA LYS A 98 -14.69 -4.32 4.55
C LYS A 98 -13.28 -4.30 3.94
N THR A 99 -12.53 -3.24 4.24
CA THR A 99 -11.11 -3.14 3.92
C THR A 99 -10.35 -4.33 4.51
N VAL A 100 -9.50 -4.95 3.70
CA VAL A 100 -8.63 -6.05 4.14
C VAL A 100 -7.20 -5.56 4.30
N ALA A 101 -6.52 -5.98 5.37
CA ALA A 101 -5.09 -5.70 5.57
C ALA A 101 -4.30 -6.95 5.21
N ILE A 102 -3.29 -6.81 4.36
CA ILE A 102 -2.52 -7.91 3.79
C ILE A 102 -1.05 -7.59 3.99
N ILE A 103 -0.30 -8.51 4.59
CA ILE A 103 1.13 -8.35 4.81
C ILE A 103 1.86 -9.06 3.68
N VAL A 104 2.68 -8.33 2.95
CA VAL A 104 3.52 -8.86 1.87
C VAL A 104 4.99 -8.83 2.28
N ASP A 105 5.86 -9.48 1.52
CA ASP A 105 7.30 -9.34 1.71
C ASP A 105 7.86 -8.01 1.15
N ALA A 106 9.18 -7.80 1.25
CA ALA A 106 9.83 -6.58 0.77
C ALA A 106 9.73 -6.35 -0.75
N LYS A 107 9.39 -7.38 -1.53
CA LYS A 107 9.18 -7.36 -2.98
C LYS A 107 7.70 -7.30 -3.36
N GLY A 108 6.81 -7.25 -2.38
CA GLY A 108 5.37 -7.29 -2.61
C GLY A 108 4.91 -8.66 -3.08
N SER A 109 5.63 -9.73 -2.76
CA SER A 109 5.25 -11.12 -3.05
C SER A 109 4.59 -11.77 -1.84
#